data_AF-A0AAW9EEY1-F1
#
_entry.id   AF-A0AAW9EEY1-F1
#
_cell.length_a   1.000
_cell.length_b   1.000
_cell.length_c   1.000
_cell.angle_alpha   90.00
_cell.angle_beta   90.00
_cell.angle_gamma   90.00
#
_symmetry.space_group_name_H-M   'P 1'
#
loop_
_entity.id
_entity.type
_entity.pdbx_description
1 polymer ?
#
loop_
_entity_poly.entity_id
_entity_poly.type
_entity_poly.pdbx_seq_one_letter_code
_entity_poly.pdbx_strand_id
1 'polypeptide(L)' 'MLELIKKKYPTAICWSFGDNPQLADELAQLVVERKKTATCSSLSGFFSDPVTPTIGGYN' A
#
# COMPACT_ATOMS: atom_id res chain seq x y z
N MET A 1 -0.59 12.92 15.07
CA MET A 1 -0.04 12.81 13.70
C MET A 1 -0.88 11.88 12.83
N LEU A 2 -1.04 10.60 13.19
CA LEU A 2 -1.82 9.63 12.41
C LEU A 2 -3.27 10.08 12.16
N GLU A 3 -3.95 10.62 13.18
CA GLU A 3 -5.33 11.10 13.04
C GLU A 3 -5.47 12.29 12.07
N LEU A 4 -4.44 13.13 11.94
CA LEU A 4 -4.43 14.21 10.94
C LEU A 4 -4.31 13.64 9.52
N ILE A 5 -3.49 12.59 9.34
CA ILE A 5 -3.30 11.92 8.05
C ILE A 5 -4.58 11.22 7.61
N LYS A 6 -5.22 10.47 8.51
CA LYS A 6 -6.52 9.82 8.25
C LYS A 6 -7.59 10.84 7.86
N LYS A 7 -7.63 12.00 8.54
CA LYS A 7 -8.56 13.07 8.19
C LYS A 7 -8.27 13.69 6.81
N LYS A 8 -6.99 13.77 6.42
CA LYS A 8 -6.57 14.29 5.12
C LYS A 8 -6.85 13.31 3.98
N TYR A 9 -6.68 12.01 4.22
CA TYR A 9 -6.90 10.95 3.24
C TYR A 9 -7.89 9.90 3.77
N PRO A 10 -9.18 10.25 3.88
CA PRO A 10 -10.19 9.37 4.49
C PRO A 10 -10.46 8.12 3.67
N THR A 11 -10.10 8.11 2.38
CA THR A 11 -10.25 6.98 1.46
C THR A 11 -8.96 6.21 1.23
N ALA A 12 -7.87 6.54 1.94
CA ALA A 12 -6.61 5.82 1.79
C ALA A 12 -6.71 4.41 2.38
N ILE A 13 -6.15 3.43 1.67
CA ILE A 13 -6.20 2.03 2.04
C ILE A 13 -4.91 1.64 2.75
N CYS A 14 -4.99 1.20 4.01
CA CYS A 14 -3.80 0.78 4.76
C CYS A 14 -3.52 -0.71 4.57
N TRP A 15 -2.31 -1.05 4.13
CA TRP A 15 -1.83 -2.43 4.00
C TRP A 15 -0.29 -2.48 4.08
N SER A 16 0.27 -3.66 4.38
CA SER A 16 1.71 -3.91 4.41
C SER A 16 2.18 -4.66 3.18
N PHE A 17 3.42 -4.43 2.74
CA PHE A 17 4.03 -5.22 1.69
C PHE A 17 4.54 -6.57 2.21
N GLY A 18 4.55 -7.59 1.36
CA GLY A 18 5.18 -8.89 1.64
C GLY A 18 4.39 -9.78 2.60
N ASP A 19 4.89 -10.99 2.79
CA ASP A 19 4.17 -12.07 3.49
C ASP A 19 4.55 -12.20 4.98
N ASN A 20 5.55 -11.44 5.44
CA ASN A 20 6.04 -11.47 6.81
C ASN A 20 6.54 -10.08 7.29
N PRO A 21 6.66 -9.86 8.61
CA PRO A 21 7.03 -8.55 9.16
C PRO A 21 8.39 -8.03 8.69
N GLN A 22 9.40 -8.90 8.59
CA GLN A 22 10.74 -8.50 8.16
C GLN A 22 10.73 -7.97 6.72
N LEU A 23 10.06 -8.70 5.82
CA LEU A 23 9.91 -8.30 4.42
C LEU A 23 9.08 -7.01 4.29
N ALA A 24 8.07 -6.82 5.15
CA ALA A 24 7.29 -5.59 5.18
C ALA A 24 8.15 -4.37 5.48
N ASP A 25 9.02 -4.46 6.49
CA ASP A 25 9.92 -3.38 6.87
C ASP A 25 10.95 -3.07 5.77
N GLU A 26 11.57 -4.11 5.20
CA GLU A 26 12.54 -3.96 4.11
C GLU A 26 11.92 -3.27 2.88
N LEU A 27 10.73 -3.71 2.46
CA LEU A 27 10.05 -3.13 1.30
C LEU A 27 9.54 -1.71 1.57
N ALA A 28 9.05 -1.44 2.78
CA ALA A 28 8.63 -0.09 3.18
C ALA A 28 9.82 0.88 3.17
N GLN A 29 11.00 0.45 3.64
CA GLN A 29 12.21 1.27 3.59
C GLN A 29 12.58 1.65 2.15
N LEU A 30 12.48 0.72 1.20
CA LEU A 30 12.74 1.02 -0.22
C LEU A 30 11.76 2.04 -0.82
N VAL A 31 10.51 2.08 -0.35
CA VAL A 31 9.52 3.10 -0.75
C VAL A 31 9.90 4.46 -0.17
N VAL A 32 10.24 4.53 1.12
CA VAL A 32 10.67 5.77 1.79
C VAL A 32 11.93 6.35 1.13
N GLU A 33 12.87 5.47 0.76
CA GLU A 33 14.09 5.82 0.01
C GLU A 33 13.85 6.12 -1.48
N ARG A 34 12.59 6.02 -1.96
CA ARG A 34 12.18 6.24 -3.36
C ARG A 34 12.80 5.29 -4.38
N LYS A 35 13.32 4.15 -3.94
CA LYS A 35 13.89 3.10 -4.80
C LYS A 35 12.81 2.17 -5.33
N LYS A 36 11.80 1.86 -4.52
CA LYS A 36 10.62 1.07 -4.94
C LYS A 36 9.49 2.01 -5.35
N THR A 37 9.29 2.15 -6.66
CA THR A 37 8.26 3.01 -7.26
C THR A 37 7.10 2.24 -7.90
N ALA A 38 7.15 0.90 -7.86
CA ALA A 38 6.13 0.03 -8.43
C ALA A 38 5.90 -1.22 -7.56
N THR A 39 4.72 -1.81 -7.70
CA THR A 39 4.34 -3.09 -7.09
C THR A 39 3.35 -3.83 -7.99
N CYS A 40 3.18 -5.13 -7.77
CA CYS A 40 2.22 -5.98 -8.47
C CYS A 40 1.51 -6.89 -7.49
N SER A 41 0.31 -7.33 -7.85
CA SER A 41 -0.46 -8.36 -7.15
C SER A 41 -1.01 -9.37 -8.14
N SER A 42 -1.60 -10.47 -7.65
CA SER A 42 -2.26 -11.44 -8.52
C SER A 42 -3.48 -10.81 -9.20
N LEU A 43 -3.62 -11.03 -10.51
CA LEU A 43 -4.79 -10.60 -11.28
C LEU A 43 -6.08 -11.26 -10.80
N SER A 44 -6.03 -12.54 -10.38
CA SER A 44 -7.20 -13.20 -9.80
C SER A 44 -7.61 -12.59 -8.45
N GLY A 45 -6.62 -12.15 -7.67
CA GLY A 45 -6.83 -11.41 -6.43
C GLY A 45 -7.53 -10.08 -6.68
N PHE A 46 -7.08 -9.32 -7.69
CA PHE A 46 -7.71 -8.05 -8.08
C PHE A 46 -9.22 -8.18 -8.34
N PHE A 47 -9.67 -9.27 -8.97
CA PHE A 47 -11.11 -9.48 -9.21
C PHE A 47 -11.89 -10.00 -7.99
N SER A 48 -11.19 -10.58 -7.01
CA SER A 48 -11.81 -11.14 -5.80
C SER A 48 -11.86 -10.12 -4.66
N ASP A 49 -10.95 -9.14 -4.65
CA ASP A 49 -10.84 -8.16 -3.58
C ASP A 49 -11.97 -7.12 -3.65
N PRO A 50 -12.57 -6.76 -2.49
CA PRO A 50 -13.63 -5.76 -2.44
C PRO A 50 -13.14 -4.32 -2.71
N VAL A 51 -11.82 -4.10 -2.60
CA VAL A 51 -11.20 -2.79 -2.81
C VAL A 51 -10.01 -2.97 -3.75
N THR A 52 -10.09 -2.33 -4.91
CA THR A 52 -9.06 -2.40 -5.95
C THR A 52 -8.26 -1.11 -6.03
N PRO A 53 -6.96 -1.18 -6.37
CA PRO A 53 -6.16 0.02 -6.61
C PRO A 53 -6.71 0.79 -7.83
N THR A 54 -6.77 2.11 -7.71
CA THR A 54 -7.23 3.02 -8.77
C THR A 54 -6.17 4.06 -9.08
N ILE A 55 -6.19 4.61 -10.30
CA ILE A 55 -5.27 5.67 -10.70
C ILE A 55 -5.54 6.91 -9.83
N GLY A 56 -4.50 7.41 -9.15
CA GLY A 56 -4.61 8.53 -8.22
C GLY A 56 -5.12 8.15 -6.82
N GLY A 57 -5.33 6.87 -6.54
CA GLY A 57 -5.59 6.36 -5.20
C GLY A 57 -4.38 6.50 -4.27
N TYR A 58 -4.65 6.55 -2.96
CA TYR A 58 -3.62 6.62 -1.91
C TYR A 58 -3.71 5.41 -0.99
N ASN A 59 -2.56 5.03 -0.45
CA ASN A 59 -2.36 3.93 0.48
C ASN A 59 -1.34 4.30 1.55
#